data_AF-A0ABD3PUS4-F1
#
_entry.id   AF-A0ABD3PUS4-F1
#
_cell.length_a   1.000
_cell.length_b   1.000
_cell.length_c   1.000
_cell.angle_alpha   90.00
_cell.angle_beta   90.00
_cell.angle_gamma   90.00
#
_symmetry.space_group_name_H-M   'P 1'
#
loop_
_entity.id
_entity.type
_entity.pdbx_description
1 polymer ?
#
loop_
_entity_poly.entity_id
_entity_poly.type
_entity_poly.pdbx_seq_one_letter_code
_entity_poly.pdbx_strand_id
1 'polypeptide(L)'
;MSSFALVMETQVCPTIGAILSNLAFSAPIKSLRSAVNEGNLGDLNPTPWAFMLGNTVGWLAYAFITSDLYVFFANVFGLLFSIYLNIGAMKLQYYDEVRKSAPSIQLAVANNISEADEQQDEDDNEGADANEIRGGNTEHKQDMQSFTSHEIKVLSVIVTWVLILSMTSLASKSRENMERVVGISVNINLMLFYGAPLSKISTVLRSKSSSTIHFWTMVMNTTNSFFWCAYAFGIEDYYILIPNGIGFTFGLIQVLLYCMFPHQAAAVSTEGTAQFLNDDSRQKEPENELL
;
A
#
# COMPACT_ATOMS: atom_id res chain seq x y z
N MET A 1 22.87 -21.71 -27.74
CA MET A 1 22.82 -22.00 -26.30
C MET A 1 22.77 -23.50 -26.08
N SER A 2 23.37 -24.02 -25.02
CA SER A 2 23.19 -25.42 -24.64
C SER A 2 21.76 -25.65 -24.15
N SER A 3 21.21 -26.86 -24.31
CA SER A 3 19.88 -27.21 -23.79
C SER A 3 19.76 -26.94 -22.28
N PHE A 4 20.86 -27.04 -21.55
CA PHE A 4 20.93 -26.70 -20.13
C PHE A 4 20.72 -25.19 -19.87
N ALA A 5 21.39 -24.31 -20.61
CA ALA A 5 21.22 -22.86 -20.46
C ALA A 5 19.78 -22.43 -20.75
N LEU A 6 19.17 -23.00 -21.79
CA LEU A 6 17.78 -22.72 -22.13
C LEU A 6 16.81 -23.13 -21.01
N VAL A 7 17.01 -24.30 -20.39
CA VAL A 7 16.17 -24.75 -19.26
C VAL A 7 16.36 -23.86 -18.04
N MET A 8 17.60 -23.44 -17.75
CA MET A 8 17.89 -22.51 -16.66
C MET A 8 17.17 -21.18 -16.87
N GLU A 9 17.28 -20.59 -18.05
CA GLU A 9 16.70 -19.29 -18.37
C GLU A 9 15.17 -19.33 -18.46
N THR A 10 14.58 -20.37 -19.07
CA THR A 10 13.13 -20.40 -19.37
C THR A 10 12.28 -21.11 -18.32
N GLN A 11 12.87 -21.86 -17.38
CA GLN A 11 12.12 -22.60 -16.35
C GLN A 11 12.59 -22.23 -14.94
N VAL A 12 13.90 -22.29 -14.68
CA VAL A 12 14.42 -22.11 -13.32
C VAL A 12 14.36 -20.64 -12.90
N CYS A 13 14.91 -19.74 -13.72
CA CYS A 13 14.91 -18.30 -13.46
C CYS A 13 13.51 -17.73 -13.21
N PRO A 14 12.51 -17.93 -14.10
CA PRO A 14 11.19 -17.35 -13.88
C PRO A 14 10.44 -18.00 -12.72
N THR A 15 10.67 -19.29 -12.41
CA THR A 15 10.09 -19.93 -11.22
C THR A 15 10.61 -19.27 -9.94
N ILE A 16 11.92 -19.08 -9.82
CA ILE A 16 12.51 -18.41 -8.65
C ILE A 16 12.04 -16.95 -8.58
N GLY A 17 12.02 -16.24 -9.71
CA GLY A 17 11.49 -14.88 -9.80
C GLY A 17 10.04 -14.78 -9.33
N ALA A 18 9.18 -15.72 -9.75
CA ALA A 18 7.78 -15.75 -9.32
C ALA A 18 7.63 -15.98 -7.80
N ILE A 19 8.42 -16.88 -7.21
CA ILE A 19 8.41 -17.13 -5.76
C ILE A 19 8.86 -15.88 -5.00
N LEU A 20 9.98 -15.27 -5.41
CA LEU A 20 10.52 -14.07 -4.75
C LEU A 20 9.58 -12.86 -4.90
N SER A 21 8.92 -12.71 -6.04
CA SER A 21 7.94 -11.64 -6.27
C SER A 21 6.75 -11.75 -5.32
N ASN A 22 6.22 -12.97 -5.14
CA ASN A 22 5.12 -13.22 -4.22
C ASN A 22 5.53 -12.97 -2.75
N LEU A 23 6.76 -13.34 -2.36
CA LEU A 23 7.31 -13.00 -1.06
C LEU A 23 7.42 -11.47 -0.87
N ALA A 24 7.90 -10.75 -1.88
CA ALA A 24 8.00 -9.30 -1.85
C ALA A 24 6.63 -8.61 -1.68
N PHE A 25 5.61 -9.07 -2.42
CA PHE A 25 4.24 -8.56 -2.28
C PHE A 25 3.61 -8.81 -0.91
N SER A 26 4.07 -9.83 -0.19
CA SER A 26 3.59 -10.14 1.16
C SER A 26 4.18 -9.23 2.26
N ALA A 27 5.26 -8.50 1.98
CA ALA A 27 5.97 -7.68 2.95
C ALA A 27 5.09 -6.70 3.76
N PRO A 28 4.19 -5.91 3.16
CA PRO A 28 3.37 -4.94 3.90
C PRO A 28 2.20 -5.55 4.69
N ILE A 29 1.91 -6.85 4.55
CA ILE A 29 0.78 -7.50 5.25
C ILE A 29 0.90 -7.36 6.76
N LYS A 30 2.12 -7.52 7.30
CA LYS A 30 2.38 -7.39 8.74
C LYS A 30 2.13 -5.96 9.23
N SER A 31 2.57 -4.96 8.45
CA SER A 31 2.38 -3.55 8.77
C SER A 31 0.90 -3.18 8.82
N LEU A 32 0.11 -3.60 7.83
CA LEU A 32 -1.33 -3.36 7.87
C LEU A 32 -1.99 -4.09 9.04
N ARG A 33 -1.61 -5.34 9.32
CA ARG A 33 -2.19 -6.09 10.44
C ARG A 33 -1.97 -5.37 11.77
N SER A 34 -0.78 -4.78 11.98
CA SER A 34 -0.50 -3.96 13.17
C SER A 34 -1.43 -2.74 13.22
N ALA A 35 -1.52 -1.99 12.11
CA ALA A 35 -2.39 -0.81 12.02
C ALA A 35 -3.88 -1.14 12.26
N VAL A 36 -4.35 -2.29 11.78
CA VAL A 36 -5.72 -2.77 12.03
C VAL A 36 -5.94 -3.08 13.51
N ASN A 37 -4.97 -3.72 14.17
CA ASN A 37 -5.05 -4.01 15.61
C ASN A 37 -5.00 -2.73 16.45
N GLU A 38 -4.24 -1.73 16.02
CA GLU A 38 -4.14 -0.41 16.64
C GLU A 38 -5.34 0.50 16.34
N GLY A 39 -6.21 0.10 15.40
CA GLY A 39 -7.40 0.84 15.01
C GLY A 39 -7.12 2.16 14.28
N ASN A 40 -5.89 2.41 13.84
CA ASN A 40 -5.50 3.61 13.11
C ASN A 40 -4.28 3.33 12.19
N LEU A 41 -4.10 4.14 11.14
CA LEU A 41 -2.98 3.98 10.21
C LEU A 41 -1.63 4.47 10.76
N GLY A 42 -1.62 5.36 11.76
CA GLY A 42 -0.42 6.04 12.22
C GLY A 42 0.35 6.69 11.06
N ASP A 43 1.66 6.43 11.01
CA ASP A 43 2.57 6.94 9.96
C ASP A 43 2.59 6.08 8.69
N LEU A 44 1.74 5.03 8.61
CA LEU A 44 1.73 4.12 7.48
C LEU A 44 1.11 4.81 6.26
N ASN A 45 1.91 5.00 5.21
CA ASN A 45 1.42 5.54 3.94
C ASN A 45 0.87 4.41 3.04
N PRO A 46 -0.45 4.36 2.77
CA PRO A 46 -1.04 3.31 1.93
C PRO A 46 -0.93 3.59 0.42
N THR A 47 -0.43 4.77 0.02
CA THR A 47 -0.33 5.17 -1.40
C THR A 47 0.43 4.14 -2.27
N PRO A 48 1.55 3.55 -1.84
CA PRO A 48 2.22 2.50 -2.61
C PRO A 48 1.35 1.27 -2.89
N TRP A 49 0.37 0.96 -2.02
CA TRP A 49 -0.53 -0.18 -2.21
C TRP A 49 -1.53 0.06 -3.34
N ALA A 50 -1.95 1.31 -3.55
CA ALA A 50 -2.81 1.68 -4.68
C ALA A 50 -2.06 1.54 -6.00
N PHE A 51 -0.80 1.98 -6.07
CA PHE A 51 0.04 1.73 -7.24
C PHE A 51 0.33 0.23 -7.42
N MET A 52 0.37 -0.54 -6.33
CA MET A 52 0.67 -1.98 -6.41
C MET A 52 -0.48 -2.75 -7.05
N LEU A 53 -1.71 -2.33 -6.74
CA LEU A 53 -2.91 -2.78 -7.44
C LEU A 53 -2.78 -2.52 -8.95
N GLY A 54 -2.41 -1.29 -9.34
CA GLY A 54 -2.21 -0.96 -10.73
C GLY A 54 -1.12 -1.79 -11.41
N ASN A 55 0.04 -1.94 -10.76
CA ASN A 55 1.15 -2.74 -11.28
C ASN A 55 0.75 -4.21 -11.49
N THR A 56 0.06 -4.81 -10.51
CA THR A 56 -0.38 -6.21 -10.61
C THR A 56 -1.45 -6.42 -11.68
N VAL A 57 -2.40 -5.49 -11.83
CA VAL A 57 -3.36 -5.50 -12.95
C VAL A 57 -2.65 -5.40 -14.29
N GLY A 58 -1.68 -4.48 -14.43
CA GLY A 58 -0.92 -4.29 -15.66
C GLY A 58 -0.11 -5.52 -16.06
N TRP A 59 0.61 -6.13 -15.12
CA TRP A 59 1.40 -7.34 -15.40
C TRP A 59 0.54 -8.56 -15.66
N LEU A 60 -0.62 -8.69 -15.01
CA LEU A 60 -1.57 -9.77 -15.33
C LEU A 60 -2.14 -9.59 -16.75
N ALA A 61 -2.53 -8.37 -17.13
CA ALA A 61 -2.95 -8.08 -18.49
C ALA A 61 -1.83 -8.37 -19.50
N TYR A 62 -0.60 -7.94 -19.21
CA TYR A 62 0.57 -8.24 -20.02
C TYR A 62 0.78 -9.75 -20.18
N ALA A 63 0.72 -10.52 -19.09
CA ALA A 63 0.83 -11.98 -19.09
C ALA A 63 -0.24 -12.66 -19.94
N PHE A 64 -1.50 -12.19 -19.88
CA PHE A 64 -2.55 -12.69 -20.77
C PHE A 64 -2.24 -12.37 -22.24
N ILE A 65 -1.74 -11.17 -22.51
CA ILE A 65 -1.37 -10.73 -23.85
C ILE A 65 -0.15 -11.47 -24.36
N THR A 66 0.83 -11.87 -23.56
CA THR A 66 2.01 -12.62 -24.03
C THR A 66 1.87 -14.14 -23.89
N SER A 67 0.80 -14.60 -23.21
CA SER A 67 0.63 -16.00 -22.80
C SER A 67 1.76 -16.50 -21.88
N ASP A 68 2.30 -15.61 -21.06
CA ASP A 68 3.36 -15.91 -20.09
C ASP A 68 2.78 -16.32 -18.73
N LEU A 69 2.78 -17.62 -18.45
CA LEU A 69 2.28 -18.16 -17.18
C LEU A 69 3.14 -17.77 -15.98
N TYR A 70 4.44 -17.55 -16.17
CA TYR A 70 5.32 -17.18 -15.07
C TYR A 70 5.01 -15.77 -14.57
N VAL A 71 4.86 -14.82 -15.50
CA VAL A 71 4.43 -13.45 -15.15
C VAL A 71 3.04 -13.48 -14.54
N PHE A 72 2.14 -14.33 -15.03
CA PHE A 72 0.81 -14.50 -14.43
C PHE A 72 0.88 -14.94 -12.96
N PHE A 73 1.55 -16.06 -12.66
CA PHE A 73 1.64 -16.60 -11.31
C PHE A 73 2.49 -15.74 -10.36
N ALA A 74 3.41 -14.95 -10.89
CA ALA A 74 4.18 -13.98 -10.12
C ALA A 74 3.32 -12.80 -9.62
N ASN A 75 2.21 -12.50 -10.29
CA ASN A 75 1.41 -11.29 -10.02
C ASN A 75 0.02 -11.58 -9.45
N VAL A 76 -0.55 -12.78 -9.65
CA VAL A 76 -1.92 -13.09 -9.22
C VAL A 76 -2.11 -12.97 -7.70
N PHE A 77 -1.17 -13.48 -6.90
CA PHE A 77 -1.25 -13.31 -5.44
C PHE A 77 -0.92 -11.89 -5.02
N GLY A 78 -0.04 -11.21 -5.76
CA GLY A 78 0.20 -9.78 -5.59
C GLY A 78 -1.07 -8.96 -5.74
N LEU A 79 -1.92 -9.27 -6.72
CA LEU A 79 -3.22 -8.64 -6.90
C LEU A 79 -4.11 -8.87 -5.67
N LEU A 80 -4.22 -10.12 -5.19
CA LEU A 80 -5.01 -10.45 -4.00
C LEU A 80 -4.52 -9.71 -2.75
N PHE A 81 -3.21 -9.66 -2.53
CA PHE A 81 -2.61 -8.91 -1.43
C PHE A 81 -2.86 -7.41 -1.58
N SER A 82 -2.76 -6.86 -2.79
CA SER A 82 -3.03 -5.44 -3.03
C SER A 82 -4.48 -5.08 -2.70
N ILE A 83 -5.44 -5.92 -3.07
CA ILE A 83 -6.86 -5.69 -2.75
C ILE A 83 -7.06 -5.70 -1.23
N TYR A 84 -6.53 -6.73 -0.54
CA TYR A 84 -6.58 -6.81 0.92
C TYR A 84 -5.98 -5.57 1.59
N LEU A 85 -4.81 -5.11 1.10
CA LEU A 85 -4.10 -3.96 1.66
C LEU A 85 -4.87 -2.65 1.50
N ASN A 86 -5.36 -2.38 0.29
CA ASN A 86 -6.14 -1.17 0.01
C ASN A 86 -7.45 -1.15 0.80
N ILE A 87 -8.17 -2.28 0.90
CA ILE A 87 -9.40 -2.38 1.72
C ILE A 87 -9.10 -2.07 3.19
N GLY A 88 -8.03 -2.64 3.75
CA GLY A 88 -7.66 -2.36 5.14
C GLY A 88 -7.30 -0.90 5.38
N ALA A 89 -6.58 -0.26 4.46
CA ALA A 89 -6.29 1.17 4.55
C ALA A 89 -7.54 2.04 4.46
N MET A 90 -8.44 1.77 3.50
CA MET A 90 -9.70 2.49 3.35
C MET A 90 -10.56 2.37 4.61
N LYS A 91 -10.67 1.15 5.17
CA LYS A 91 -11.39 0.91 6.42
C LYS A 91 -10.85 1.76 7.58
N LEU A 92 -9.52 1.82 7.73
CA LEU A 92 -8.89 2.60 8.79
C LEU A 92 -9.06 4.11 8.61
N GLN A 93 -8.98 4.62 7.37
CA GLN A 93 -9.24 6.03 7.09
C GLN A 93 -10.70 6.41 7.36
N TYR A 94 -11.63 5.57 6.93
CA TYR A 94 -13.05 5.79 7.19
C TYR A 94 -13.36 5.84 8.69
N TYR A 95 -12.77 4.92 9.47
CA TYR A 95 -12.93 4.92 10.92
C TYR A 95 -12.39 6.21 11.57
N ASP A 96 -11.25 6.71 11.10
CA ASP A 96 -10.66 7.96 11.58
C ASP A 96 -11.51 9.18 11.20
N GLU A 97 -12.06 9.23 9.99
CA GLU A 97 -12.98 10.29 9.54
C GLU A 97 -14.26 10.31 10.37
N VAL A 98 -14.91 9.17 10.58
CA VAL A 98 -16.11 9.05 11.42
C VAL A 98 -15.82 9.49 12.86
N ARG A 99 -14.67 9.09 13.41
CA ARG A 99 -14.24 9.49 14.76
C ARG A 99 -14.05 11.00 14.88
N LYS A 100 -13.48 11.65 13.86
CA LYS A 100 -13.27 13.11 13.83
C LYS A 100 -14.57 13.89 13.67
N SER A 101 -15.54 13.35 12.94
CA SER A 101 -16.85 13.98 12.72
C SER A 101 -17.83 13.77 13.88
N ALA A 102 -17.61 12.79 14.76
CA ALA A 102 -18.55 12.49 15.86
C ALA A 102 -18.84 13.69 16.80
N PRO A 103 -17.86 14.49 17.26
CA PRO A 103 -18.11 15.63 18.14
C PRO A 103 -18.89 16.77 17.47
N SER A 104 -18.60 17.07 16.19
CA SER A 104 -19.31 18.12 15.45
C SER A 104 -20.74 17.71 15.14
N ILE A 105 -20.99 16.43 14.85
CA ILE A 105 -22.35 15.90 14.68
C ILE A 105 -23.13 16.01 16.00
N GLN A 106 -22.52 15.64 17.13
CA GLN A 106 -23.17 15.79 18.44
C GLN A 106 -23.50 17.25 18.75
N LEU A 107 -22.60 18.18 18.46
CA LEU A 107 -22.82 19.62 18.64
C LEU A 107 -23.94 20.14 17.73
N ALA A 108 -23.96 19.74 16.46
CA ALA A 108 -25.01 20.13 15.52
C ALA A 108 -26.39 19.62 15.95
N VAL A 109 -26.46 18.37 16.45
CA VAL A 109 -27.70 17.81 16.99
C VAL A 109 -28.14 18.56 18.25
N ALA A 110 -27.22 18.87 19.16
CA ALA A 110 -27.53 19.63 20.37
C ALA A 110 -28.04 21.05 20.05
N ASN A 111 -27.43 21.74 19.08
CA ASN A 111 -27.88 23.06 18.65
C ASN A 111 -29.28 23.01 18.01
N ASN A 112 -29.55 22.02 17.15
CA ASN A 112 -30.87 21.87 16.54
C ASN A 112 -31.98 21.55 17.55
N ILE A 113 -31.66 20.84 18.64
CA ILE A 113 -32.61 20.60 19.73
C ILE A 113 -32.86 21.89 20.51
N SER A 114 -31.82 22.66 20.82
CA SER A 114 -31.94 23.95 21.50
C SER A 114 -32.78 24.96 20.69
N GLU A 115 -32.57 25.04 19.38
CA GLU A 115 -33.37 25.91 18.50
C GLU A 115 -34.84 25.47 18.44
N ALA A 116 -35.11 24.16 18.49
CA ALA A 116 -36.48 23.64 18.51
C ALA A 116 -37.19 23.91 19.85
N ASP A 117 -36.47 23.84 20.97
CA ASP A 117 -36.99 24.14 22.30
C ASP A 117 -37.25 25.66 22.45
N GLU A 118 -36.35 26.53 21.97
CA GLU A 118 -36.54 27.99 21.98
C GLU A 118 -37.75 28.44 21.12
N GLN A 119 -37.98 27.79 19.97
CA GLN A 119 -39.15 28.06 19.14
C GLN A 119 -40.46 27.59 19.78
N GLN A 120 -40.43 26.55 20.62
CA GLN A 120 -41.62 26.11 21.36
C GLN A 120 -41.95 27.04 22.53
N ASP A 121 -40.95 27.60 23.21
CA ASP A 121 -41.17 28.54 24.32
C ASP A 121 -41.64 29.93 23.85
N GLU A 122 -41.29 30.36 22.62
CA GLU A 122 -41.82 31.59 22.01
C GLU A 122 -43.29 31.46 21.55
N ASP A 123 -43.71 30.29 21.04
CA ASP A 123 -45.09 30.04 20.61
C ASP A 123 -46.09 29.99 21.80
N ASP A 124 -45.62 29.71 23.02
CA ASP A 124 -46.44 29.70 24.23
C ASP A 124 -46.61 31.10 24.88
N ASN A 125 -45.93 32.15 24.40
CA ASN A 125 -45.95 33.48 25.01
C ASN A 125 -46.30 34.67 24.10
N GLU A 126 -46.57 34.48 22.80
CA GLU A 126 -47.02 35.57 21.92
C GLU A 126 -48.46 35.40 21.40
N GLY A 127 -49.39 36.06 22.09
CA GLY A 127 -50.51 36.71 21.42
C GLY A 127 -50.08 38.07 20.89
N ALA A 128 -50.12 38.25 19.56
CA ALA A 128 -49.74 39.44 18.78
C ALA A 128 -48.22 39.73 18.79
N ASP A 129 -47.52 39.89 17.67
CA ASP A 129 -47.83 40.69 16.49
C ASP A 129 -46.89 40.26 15.35
N ALA A 130 -47.37 40.34 14.10
CA ALA A 130 -46.63 39.84 12.94
C ALA A 130 -45.57 40.86 12.48
N ASN A 131 -44.28 40.58 12.66
CA ASN A 131 -43.27 40.95 11.66
C ASN A 131 -41.89 40.35 11.93
N GLU A 132 -41.14 40.16 10.85
CA GLU A 132 -39.69 39.99 10.82
C GLU A 132 -39.14 38.55 10.81
N ILE A 133 -39.52 37.75 9.81
CA ILE A 133 -38.67 36.63 9.36
C ILE A 133 -37.52 37.21 8.52
N ARG A 134 -36.47 37.60 9.23
CA ARG A 134 -35.17 37.96 8.66
C ARG A 134 -34.46 36.70 8.20
N GLY A 135 -34.30 36.57 6.89
CA GLY A 135 -33.54 35.49 6.26
C GLY A 135 -32.15 35.33 6.85
N GLY A 136 -31.85 34.11 7.31
CA GLY A 136 -30.60 33.77 7.97
C GLY A 136 -30.24 32.29 7.88
N ASN A 137 -30.75 31.51 6.93
CA ASN A 137 -30.27 30.14 6.74
C ASN A 137 -28.95 30.15 5.95
N THR A 138 -27.85 30.35 6.67
CA THR A 138 -26.56 29.86 6.18
C THR A 138 -26.50 28.38 6.52
N GLU A 139 -27.09 27.56 5.65
CA GLU A 139 -26.94 26.10 5.71
C GLU A 139 -25.44 25.77 5.57
N HIS A 140 -24.73 25.66 6.69
CA HIS A 140 -23.42 25.05 6.71
C HIS A 140 -23.63 23.53 6.67
N LYS A 141 -24.07 23.04 5.51
CA LYS A 141 -24.12 21.61 5.21
C LYS A 141 -22.68 21.11 5.19
N GLN A 142 -22.18 20.67 6.35
CA GLN A 142 -20.93 19.93 6.44
C GLN A 142 -21.15 18.61 5.72
N ASP A 143 -20.94 18.61 4.40
CA ASP A 143 -20.96 17.40 3.59
C ASP A 143 -19.86 16.48 4.13
N MET A 144 -20.27 15.44 4.86
CA MET A 144 -19.40 14.32 5.21
C MET A 144 -18.78 13.83 3.90
N GLN A 145 -17.48 14.01 3.74
CA GLN A 145 -16.78 13.61 2.52
C GLN A 145 -17.04 12.11 2.32
N SER A 146 -17.81 11.73 1.29
CA SER A 146 -18.31 10.36 1.16
C SER A 146 -17.21 9.35 0.81
N PHE A 147 -16.05 9.84 0.40
CA PHE A 147 -14.92 9.06 -0.06
C PHE A 147 -13.64 9.50 0.65
N THR A 148 -12.90 8.50 1.14
CA THR A 148 -11.60 8.74 1.78
C THR A 148 -10.56 9.16 0.73
N SER A 149 -9.50 9.86 1.17
CA SER A 149 -8.40 10.24 0.26
C SER A 149 -7.70 9.04 -0.39
N HIS A 150 -7.61 7.90 0.29
CA HIS A 150 -7.02 6.69 -0.28
C HIS A 150 -7.96 6.03 -1.29
N GLU A 151 -9.26 6.02 -1.03
CA GLU A 151 -10.27 5.49 -1.95
C GLU A 151 -10.24 6.20 -3.30
N ILE A 152 -10.13 7.54 -3.32
CA ILE A 152 -10.00 8.31 -4.56
C ILE A 152 -8.76 7.85 -5.36
N LYS A 153 -7.63 7.59 -4.70
CA LYS A 153 -6.41 7.09 -5.35
C LYS A 153 -6.62 5.69 -5.93
N VAL A 154 -7.24 4.79 -5.19
CA VAL A 154 -7.54 3.42 -5.64
C VAL A 154 -8.47 3.44 -6.84
N LEU A 155 -9.57 4.20 -6.77
CA LEU A 155 -10.52 4.38 -7.86
C LEU A 155 -9.85 4.99 -9.10
N SER A 156 -8.99 6.01 -8.92
CA SER A 156 -8.22 6.61 -10.02
C SER A 156 -7.33 5.59 -10.72
N VAL A 157 -6.65 4.72 -9.98
CA VAL A 157 -5.82 3.64 -10.55
C VAL A 157 -6.69 2.63 -11.30
N ILE A 158 -7.82 2.20 -10.72
CA ILE A 158 -8.73 1.25 -11.36
C ILE A 158 -9.28 1.83 -12.66
N VAL A 159 -9.82 3.06 -12.63
CA VAL A 159 -10.37 3.73 -13.82
C VAL A 159 -9.30 3.87 -14.89
N THR A 160 -8.08 4.26 -14.52
CA THR A 160 -6.97 4.39 -15.46
C THR A 160 -6.67 3.07 -16.16
N TRP A 161 -6.59 1.96 -15.42
CA TRP A 161 -6.34 0.64 -16.02
C TRP A 161 -7.51 0.12 -16.83
N VAL A 162 -8.75 0.33 -16.38
CA VAL A 162 -9.95 -0.02 -17.15
C VAL A 162 -9.95 0.73 -18.49
N LEU A 163 -9.63 2.03 -18.49
CA LEU A 163 -9.53 2.82 -19.72
C LEU A 163 -8.42 2.33 -20.64
N ILE A 164 -7.21 2.10 -20.11
CA ILE A 164 -6.08 1.59 -20.91
C ILE A 164 -6.43 0.25 -21.56
N LEU A 165 -6.97 -0.70 -20.78
CA LEU A 165 -7.31 -2.03 -21.28
C LEU A 165 -8.48 -2.00 -22.26
N SER A 166 -9.51 -1.19 -21.99
CA SER A 166 -10.65 -1.02 -22.90
C SER A 166 -10.20 -0.41 -24.22
N MET A 167 -9.45 0.70 -24.19
CA MET A 167 -8.91 1.35 -25.39
C MET A 167 -8.00 0.41 -26.17
N THR A 168 -7.15 -0.34 -25.46
CA THR A 168 -6.25 -1.31 -26.09
C THR A 168 -7.05 -2.43 -26.78
N SER A 169 -8.08 -2.98 -26.12
CA SER A 169 -8.91 -4.05 -26.66
C SER A 169 -9.75 -3.62 -27.87
N LEU A 170 -10.21 -2.37 -27.90
CA LEU A 170 -11.08 -1.84 -28.95
C LEU A 170 -10.29 -1.24 -30.13
N ALA A 171 -9.15 -0.61 -29.86
CA ALA A 171 -8.38 0.11 -30.88
C ALA A 171 -7.25 -0.71 -31.50
N SER A 172 -6.72 -1.72 -30.80
CA SER A 172 -5.56 -2.49 -31.28
C SER A 172 -5.99 -3.57 -32.27
N LYS A 173 -5.48 -3.48 -33.51
CA LYS A 173 -5.71 -4.48 -34.55
C LYS A 173 -4.79 -5.71 -34.44
N SER A 174 -3.75 -5.65 -33.62
CA SER A 174 -2.75 -6.72 -33.46
C SER A 174 -2.35 -6.90 -32.01
N ARG A 175 -1.99 -8.13 -31.66
CA ARG A 175 -1.47 -8.53 -30.35
C ARG A 175 -0.20 -7.76 -29.97
N GLU A 176 0.68 -7.51 -30.94
CA GLU A 176 1.92 -6.73 -30.76
C GLU A 176 1.62 -5.28 -30.31
N ASN A 177 0.58 -4.64 -30.86
CA ASN A 177 0.19 -3.30 -30.43
C ASN A 177 -0.36 -3.31 -29.00
N MET A 178 -1.12 -4.35 -28.63
CA MET A 178 -1.62 -4.50 -27.27
C MET A 178 -0.47 -4.69 -26.28
N GLU A 179 0.47 -5.55 -26.62
CA GLU A 179 1.68 -5.81 -25.85
C GLU A 179 2.48 -4.53 -25.64
N ARG A 180 2.68 -3.74 -26.71
CA ARG A 180 3.38 -2.45 -26.64
C ARG A 180 2.69 -1.46 -25.71
N VAL A 181 1.39 -1.24 -25.86
CA VAL A 181 0.65 -0.24 -25.06
C VAL A 181 0.61 -0.65 -23.58
N VAL A 182 0.28 -1.90 -23.29
CA VAL A 182 0.19 -2.42 -21.92
C VAL A 182 1.59 -2.50 -21.29
N GLY A 183 2.58 -3.00 -22.04
CA GLY A 183 3.97 -3.11 -21.60
C GLY A 183 4.59 -1.75 -21.25
N ILE A 184 4.36 -0.71 -22.05
CA ILE A 184 4.80 0.65 -21.74
C ILE A 184 4.04 1.19 -20.50
N SER A 185 2.73 0.99 -20.45
CA SER A 185 1.88 1.51 -19.37
C SER A 185 2.23 0.91 -18.00
N VAL A 186 2.47 -0.40 -17.94
CA VAL A 186 2.87 -1.06 -16.68
C VAL A 186 4.27 -0.61 -16.24
N ASN A 187 5.18 -0.39 -17.19
CA ASN A 187 6.51 0.14 -16.90
C ASN A 187 6.47 1.57 -16.35
N ILE A 188 5.60 2.44 -16.89
CA ILE A 188 5.37 3.79 -16.36
C ILE A 188 4.84 3.72 -14.92
N ASN A 189 3.87 2.83 -14.65
CA ASN A 189 3.37 2.61 -13.29
C ASN A 189 4.51 2.18 -12.35
N LEU A 190 5.36 1.25 -12.81
CA LEU A 190 6.49 0.75 -12.05
C LEU A 190 7.54 1.83 -11.74
N MET A 191 7.72 2.84 -12.60
CA MET A 191 8.62 3.97 -12.29
C MET A 191 8.21 4.73 -11.02
N LEU A 192 6.91 4.76 -10.69
CA LEU A 192 6.42 5.38 -9.46
C LEU A 192 6.94 4.65 -8.21
N PHE A 193 7.27 3.36 -8.31
CA PHE A 193 7.86 2.58 -7.21
C PHE A 193 9.34 2.86 -6.98
N TYR A 194 10.07 3.29 -8.01
CA TYR A 194 11.51 3.53 -7.93
C TYR A 194 11.89 4.73 -7.06
N GLY A 195 10.92 5.57 -6.72
CA GLY A 195 11.11 6.61 -5.71
C GLY A 195 11.57 6.05 -4.34
N ALA A 196 11.05 4.90 -3.92
CA ALA A 196 11.41 4.30 -2.62
C ALA A 196 12.89 3.85 -2.54
N PRO A 197 13.43 3.00 -3.45
CA PRO A 197 14.83 2.63 -3.41
C PRO A 197 15.77 3.83 -3.65
N LEU A 198 15.40 4.78 -4.51
CA LEU A 198 16.17 6.02 -4.71
C LEU A 198 16.22 6.86 -3.43
N SER A 199 15.10 7.00 -2.73
CA SER A 199 15.03 7.69 -1.44
C SER A 199 15.95 7.03 -0.41
N LYS A 200 15.92 5.68 -0.30
CA LYS A 200 16.82 4.96 0.61
C LYS A 200 18.29 5.18 0.28
N ILE A 201 18.67 5.07 -1.00
CA ILE A 201 20.03 5.34 -1.47
C ILE A 201 20.46 6.77 -1.09
N SER A 202 19.61 7.76 -1.35
CA SER A 202 19.85 9.16 -0.99
C SER A 202 20.04 9.34 0.52
N THR A 203 19.19 8.70 1.33
CA THR A 203 19.28 8.74 2.79
C THR A 203 20.60 8.17 3.28
N VAL A 204 21.04 7.00 2.79
CA VAL A 204 22.33 6.39 3.19
C VAL A 204 23.51 7.28 2.82
N LEU A 205 23.49 7.87 1.62
CA LEU A 205 24.56 8.76 1.17
C LEU A 205 24.67 10.03 2.01
N ARG A 206 23.54 10.56 2.50
CA ARG A 206 23.45 11.74 3.37
C ARG A 206 23.79 11.43 4.83
N SER A 207 23.21 10.37 5.38
CA SER A 207 23.40 9.98 6.78
C SER A 207 24.72 9.26 7.03
N LYS A 208 25.39 8.78 5.97
CA LYS A 208 26.60 7.95 6.04
C LYS A 208 26.40 6.68 6.87
N SER A 209 25.17 6.17 6.94
CA SER A 209 24.79 4.96 7.68
C SER A 209 23.84 4.10 6.85
N SER A 210 24.05 2.78 6.85
CA SER A 210 23.21 1.81 6.14
C SER A 210 22.04 1.27 6.98
N SER A 211 21.70 1.91 8.11
CA SER A 211 20.64 1.48 9.04
C SER A 211 19.24 1.40 8.41
N THR A 212 18.97 2.18 7.36
CA THR A 212 17.67 2.17 6.65
C THR A 212 17.55 1.04 5.61
N ILE A 213 18.66 0.37 5.29
CA ILE A 213 18.70 -0.79 4.40
C ILE A 213 18.47 -2.05 5.23
N HIS A 214 17.33 -2.67 5.03
CA HIS A 214 17.03 -3.97 5.61
C HIS A 214 17.67 -5.06 4.74
N PHE A 215 18.63 -5.81 5.31
CA PHE A 215 19.47 -6.78 4.61
C PHE A 215 18.66 -7.78 3.77
N TRP A 216 17.67 -8.44 4.38
CA TRP A 216 16.88 -9.46 3.68
C TRP A 216 16.04 -8.90 2.54
N THR A 217 15.51 -7.70 2.69
CA THR A 217 14.73 -7.04 1.62
C THR A 217 15.63 -6.66 0.46
N MET A 218 16.83 -6.16 0.74
CA MET A 218 17.83 -5.85 -0.29
C MET A 218 18.21 -7.11 -1.07
N VAL A 219 18.61 -8.19 -0.38
CA VAL A 219 19.00 -9.46 -1.03
C VAL A 219 17.85 -10.04 -1.86
N MET A 220 16.65 -10.09 -1.30
CA MET A 220 15.45 -10.60 -1.99
C MET A 220 15.14 -9.78 -3.24
N ASN A 221 15.14 -8.45 -3.17
CA ASN A 221 14.82 -7.61 -4.32
C ASN A 221 15.90 -7.69 -5.41
N THR A 222 17.18 -7.66 -5.03
CA THR A 222 18.29 -7.78 -5.99
C THR A 222 18.27 -9.13 -6.70
N THR A 223 18.06 -10.22 -5.95
CA THR A 223 17.98 -11.58 -6.54
C THR A 223 16.74 -11.75 -7.41
N ASN A 224 15.58 -11.22 -6.98
CA ASN A 224 14.37 -11.23 -7.78
C ASN A 224 14.58 -10.54 -9.13
N SER A 225 15.13 -9.32 -9.12
CA SER A 225 15.41 -8.57 -10.35
C SER A 225 16.43 -9.29 -11.24
N PHE A 226 17.46 -9.92 -10.67
CA PHE A 226 18.41 -10.73 -11.43
C PHE A 226 17.71 -11.89 -12.18
N PHE A 227 16.86 -12.65 -11.49
CA PHE A 227 16.19 -13.80 -12.11
C PHE A 227 15.20 -13.39 -13.19
N TRP A 228 14.46 -12.29 -12.99
CA TRP A 228 13.60 -11.74 -14.04
C TRP A 228 14.39 -11.18 -15.23
N CYS A 229 15.54 -10.54 -15.00
CA CYS A 229 16.42 -10.12 -16.09
C CYS A 229 16.92 -11.30 -16.90
N ALA A 230 17.39 -12.37 -16.25
CA ALA A 230 17.88 -13.57 -16.92
C ALA A 230 16.78 -14.23 -17.74
N TYR A 231 15.56 -14.33 -17.19
CA TYR A 231 14.39 -14.84 -17.92
C TYR A 231 14.06 -13.98 -19.14
N ALA A 232 13.91 -12.67 -18.94
CA ALA A 232 13.51 -11.73 -19.98
C ALA A 232 14.54 -11.64 -21.11
N PHE A 233 15.83 -11.77 -20.79
CA PHE A 233 16.89 -11.89 -21.78
C PHE A 233 16.73 -13.17 -22.62
N GLY A 234 16.43 -14.30 -21.99
CA GLY A 234 16.24 -15.58 -22.67
C GLY A 234 15.02 -15.66 -23.58
N ILE A 235 13.94 -14.92 -23.27
CA ILE A 235 12.73 -14.83 -24.10
C ILE A 235 12.67 -13.56 -24.97
N GLU A 236 13.74 -12.75 -24.95
CA GLU A 236 13.85 -11.48 -25.67
C GLU A 236 12.71 -10.46 -25.38
N ASP A 237 12.17 -10.48 -24.16
CA ASP A 237 11.10 -9.58 -23.70
C ASP A 237 11.68 -8.33 -23.03
N TYR A 238 11.75 -7.24 -23.79
CA TYR A 238 12.27 -5.96 -23.29
C TYR A 238 11.38 -5.30 -22.24
N TYR A 239 10.08 -5.57 -22.23
CA TYR A 239 9.16 -4.97 -21.27
C TYR A 239 9.39 -5.52 -19.87
N ILE A 240 9.77 -6.79 -19.74
CA ILE A 240 10.22 -7.40 -18.49
C ILE A 240 11.70 -7.05 -18.20
N LEU A 241 12.57 -7.03 -19.21
CA LEU A 241 14.00 -6.83 -19.04
C LEU A 241 14.35 -5.44 -18.50
N ILE A 242 13.82 -4.38 -19.12
CA ILE A 242 14.15 -2.99 -18.79
C ILE A 242 13.89 -2.66 -17.30
N PRO A 243 12.67 -2.87 -16.75
CA PRO A 243 12.42 -2.50 -15.38
C PRO A 243 13.26 -3.33 -14.42
N ASN A 244 13.35 -4.65 -14.63
CA ASN A 244 14.15 -5.50 -13.78
C ASN A 244 15.64 -5.15 -13.85
N GLY A 245 16.14 -4.69 -15.00
CA GLY A 245 17.53 -4.22 -15.14
C GLY A 245 17.79 -2.97 -14.29
N ILE A 246 16.85 -2.03 -14.27
CA ILE A 246 16.91 -0.85 -13.40
C ILE A 246 16.84 -1.28 -11.92
N GLY A 247 15.91 -2.17 -11.58
CA GLY A 247 15.78 -2.72 -10.22
C GLY A 247 17.04 -3.43 -9.74
N PHE A 248 17.65 -4.24 -10.60
CA PHE A 248 18.91 -4.93 -10.31
C PHE A 248 20.04 -3.94 -10.12
N THR A 249 20.12 -2.90 -10.95
CA THR A 249 21.11 -1.81 -10.80
C THR A 249 20.97 -1.11 -9.45
N PHE A 250 19.75 -0.76 -9.04
CA PHE A 250 19.52 -0.19 -7.70
C PHE A 250 19.87 -1.18 -6.59
N GLY A 251 19.57 -2.46 -6.77
CA GLY A 251 19.94 -3.53 -5.86
C GLY A 251 21.46 -3.63 -5.65
N LEU A 252 22.24 -3.59 -6.73
CA LEU A 252 23.70 -3.59 -6.67
C LEU A 252 24.24 -2.33 -5.97
N ILE A 253 23.67 -1.16 -6.25
CA ILE A 253 24.03 0.08 -5.54
C ILE A 253 23.74 -0.06 -4.05
N GLN A 254 22.58 -0.61 -3.66
CA GLN A 254 22.24 -0.82 -2.25
C GLN A 254 23.19 -1.80 -1.57
N VAL A 255 23.57 -2.91 -2.23
CA VAL A 255 24.57 -3.86 -1.71
C VAL A 255 25.90 -3.17 -1.49
N LEU A 256 26.36 -2.39 -2.47
CA LEU A 256 27.60 -1.64 -2.36
C LEU A 256 27.57 -0.67 -1.16
N LEU A 257 26.50 0.13 -1.04
CA LEU A 257 26.34 1.08 0.05
C LEU A 257 26.24 0.38 1.42
N TYR A 258 25.57 -0.77 1.49
CA TYR A 258 25.49 -1.57 2.71
C TYR A 258 26.87 -2.05 3.17
N CYS A 259 27.72 -2.47 2.24
CA CYS A 259 29.09 -2.90 2.54
C CYS A 259 30.04 -1.73 2.86
N MET A 260 29.81 -0.54 2.28
CA MET A 260 30.69 0.63 2.47
C MET A 260 30.37 1.44 3.73
N PHE A 261 29.12 1.51 4.17
CA PHE A 261 28.69 2.35 5.29
C PHE A 261 28.38 1.55 6.55
N PRO A 262 28.71 2.07 7.76
CA PRO A 262 28.42 1.40 9.01
C PRO A 262 26.93 1.04 9.17
N HIS A 263 26.68 -0.22 9.51
CA HIS A 263 25.35 -0.72 9.83
C HIS A 263 25.18 -0.78 11.35
N GLN A 264 24.39 0.13 11.91
CA GLN A 264 23.92 0.01 13.28
C GLN A 264 22.60 -0.76 13.23
N ALA A 265 22.62 -2.03 13.62
CA ALA A 265 21.39 -2.75 13.90
C ALA A 265 20.69 -1.99 15.05
N ALA A 266 19.45 -1.54 14.83
CA ALA A 266 18.66 -0.94 15.90
C ALA A 266 18.64 -1.95 17.06
N ALA A 267 19.15 -1.53 18.21
CA ALA A 267 19.18 -2.36 19.41
C ALA A 267 17.74 -2.82 19.67
N VAL A 268 17.50 -4.13 19.59
CA VAL A 268 16.26 -4.73 20.08
C VAL A 268 16.20 -4.38 21.56
N SER A 269 15.27 -3.50 21.94
CA SER A 269 15.03 -3.11 23.32
C SER A 269 14.63 -4.35 24.12
N THR A 270 15.63 -4.99 24.71
CA THR A 270 15.52 -6.16 25.60
C THR A 270 15.07 -5.70 27.00
N GLU A 271 14.23 -4.67 27.08
CA GLU A 271 13.63 -4.18 28.32
C GLU A 271 12.23 -4.75 28.53
N GLY A 272 11.49 -5.06 27.45
CA GLY A 272 10.15 -5.66 27.56
C GLY A 272 10.15 -7.11 28.05
N THR A 273 11.15 -7.92 27.67
CA THR A 273 11.19 -9.36 28.03
C THR A 273 11.59 -9.58 29.49
N ALA A 274 12.40 -8.69 30.08
CA ALA A 274 12.77 -8.78 31.49
C ALA A 274 11.60 -8.44 32.42
N GLN A 275 10.66 -7.60 31.98
CA GLN A 275 9.49 -7.20 32.76
C GLN A 275 8.42 -8.30 32.80
N PHE A 276 8.26 -9.08 31.72
CA PHE A 276 7.38 -10.26 31.69
C PHE A 276 7.85 -11.40 32.60
N LEU A 277 9.16 -11.60 32.76
CA LEU A 277 9.70 -12.65 33.65
C LEU A 277 9.64 -12.28 35.14
N ASN A 278 9.45 -10.99 35.46
CA ASN A 278 9.38 -10.50 36.84
C ASN A 278 7.95 -10.33 37.37
N ASP A 279 6.95 -10.50 36.50
CA ASP A 279 5.53 -10.48 36.88
C ASP A 279 5.02 -11.90 37.18
N ASP A 280 5.55 -12.90 36.49
CA ASP A 280 5.21 -14.32 36.68
C ASP A 280 5.75 -14.90 38.00
N SER A 281 6.76 -14.26 38.61
CA SER A 281 7.34 -14.67 39.90
C SER A 281 6.61 -14.10 41.12
N ARG A 282 5.71 -13.13 40.94
CA ARG A 282 4.96 -12.49 42.04
C ARG A 282 3.55 -13.06 42.29
N GLN A 283 3.07 -13.96 41.44
CA GLN A 283 1.72 -14.55 41.56
C GLN A 283 1.67 -15.92 42.29
N LYS A 284 2.70 -16.30 43.04
CA LYS A 284 2.76 -17.61 43.73
C LYS A 284 3.05 -17.53 45.25
N GLU A 285 2.43 -16.60 45.95
CA GLU A 285 2.27 -16.72 47.41
C GLU A 285 0.77 -16.80 47.76
N PRO A 286 0.28 -17.93 48.29
CA PRO A 286 -1.07 -17.98 48.84
C PRO A 286 -1.07 -17.37 50.25
N GLU A 287 -1.86 -16.31 50.43
CA GLU A 287 -2.31 -15.83 51.74
C GLU A 287 -3.04 -16.96 52.46
N ASN A 288 -2.52 -17.39 53.60
CA ASN A 288 -3.24 -18.27 54.52
C ASN A 288 -2.87 -17.93 55.96
N GLU A 289 -3.50 -16.88 56.50
CA GLU A 289 -3.53 -16.61 57.94
C GLU A 289 -4.83 -15.88 58.30
N LEU A 290 -5.91 -16.65 58.52
CA LEU A 290 -7.00 -16.28 59.43
C LEU A 290 -7.64 -17.57 59.98
N LEU A 291 -7.05 -18.08 61.07
CA LEU A 291 -7.70 -18.60 62.30
C LEU A 291 -6.68 -19.32 63.18
#